data_AF-A0A441H8B9-F1
#
_entry.id   AF-A0A441H8B9-F1
#
_cell.length_a   1.000
_cell.length_b   1.000
_cell.length_c   1.000
_cell.angle_alpha   90.00
_cell.angle_beta   90.00
_cell.angle_gamma   90.00
#
_symmetry.space_group_name_H-M   'P 1'
#
loop_
_entity.id
_entity.type
_entity.pdbx_description
1 polymer ?
#
loop_
_entity_poly.entity_id
_entity_poly.type
_entity_poly.pdbx_seq_one_letter_code
_entity_poly.pdbx_strand_id
1 'polypeptide(L)'
;MATGKYPSDRQDQFMLRLPDGMRQRLKEAAESNQRSMNAEIIARLEISLRADELDQEAVTLESTKLAQTAIDEMQRMGKVLKWMREQQEATVNLLTHIAGTNGHLSPEFMTILRGMMARKDQDANDFPKHADDEELSLVVHDEDNK
;
A
#
# COMPACT_ATOMS: atom_id res chain seq x y z
N MET A 1 49.49 -40.02 -12.69
CA MET A 1 48.44 -40.23 -11.68
C MET A 1 47.38 -39.17 -11.91
N ALA A 2 46.15 -39.55 -12.27
CA ALA A 2 45.07 -38.60 -12.49
C ALA A 2 44.49 -38.18 -11.13
N THR A 3 44.70 -36.92 -10.73
CA THR A 3 44.09 -36.34 -9.54
C THR A 3 42.60 -36.18 -9.79
N GLY A 4 41.78 -37.01 -9.13
CA GLY A 4 40.32 -36.84 -9.13
C GLY A 4 39.95 -35.47 -8.59
N LYS A 5 39.17 -34.71 -9.36
CA LYS A 5 38.73 -33.35 -9.02
C LYS A 5 37.72 -33.42 -7.87
N TYR A 6 38.03 -32.87 -6.70
CA TYR A 6 37.11 -32.87 -5.56
C TYR A 6 36.06 -31.76 -5.74
N PRO A 7 34.85 -31.89 -5.15
CA PRO A 7 33.82 -30.86 -5.23
C PRO A 7 34.26 -29.50 -4.69
N SER A 8 35.18 -29.48 -3.71
CA SER A 8 35.80 -28.29 -3.13
C SER A 8 36.65 -27.50 -4.13
N ASP A 9 37.17 -28.15 -5.18
CA ASP A 9 38.00 -27.49 -6.21
C ASP A 9 37.16 -26.62 -7.16
N ARG A 10 35.83 -26.68 -7.05
CA ARG A 10 34.88 -25.84 -7.81
C ARG A 10 34.34 -24.66 -7.00
N GLN A 11 34.73 -24.51 -5.73
CA GLN A 11 34.26 -23.42 -4.87
C GLN A 11 35.25 -22.27 -4.87
N ASP A 12 34.73 -21.04 -4.85
CA ASP A 12 35.55 -19.83 -4.72
C ASP A 12 36.24 -19.81 -3.35
N GLN A 13 37.55 -19.59 -3.35
CA GLN A 13 38.37 -19.55 -2.14
C GLN A 13 38.84 -18.12 -1.88
N PHE A 14 38.56 -17.61 -0.68
CA PHE A 14 38.96 -16.27 -0.27
C PHE A 14 39.86 -16.32 0.96
N MET A 15 41.01 -15.64 0.91
CA MET A 15 41.93 -15.54 2.04
C MET A 15 41.51 -14.40 2.99
N LEU A 16 40.94 -14.75 4.14
CA LEU A 16 40.57 -13.80 5.18
C LEU A 16 41.76 -13.41 6.06
N ARG A 17 42.00 -12.11 6.20
CA ARG A 17 42.91 -11.54 7.22
C ARG A 17 42.09 -11.21 8.46
N LEU A 18 42.27 -12.00 9.51
CA LEU A 18 41.53 -11.85 10.76
C LEU A 18 42.39 -11.06 11.77
N PRO A 19 41.80 -10.14 12.54
CA PRO A 19 42.45 -9.51 13.68
C PRO A 19 42.87 -10.55 14.74
N ASP A 20 43.80 -10.17 15.61
CA ASP A 20 44.28 -11.02 16.69
C ASP A 20 43.12 -11.55 17.56
N GLY A 21 43.18 -12.85 17.88
CA GLY A 21 42.16 -13.55 18.67
C GLY A 21 40.86 -13.88 17.91
N MET A 22 40.56 -13.26 16.77
CA MET A 22 39.29 -13.51 16.05
C MET A 22 39.21 -14.94 15.48
N ARG A 23 40.32 -15.49 15.01
CA ARG A 23 40.39 -16.89 14.54
C ARG A 23 40.03 -17.88 15.65
N GLN A 24 40.53 -17.65 16.86
CA GLN A 24 40.27 -18.52 18.01
C GLN A 24 38.81 -18.46 18.42
N ARG A 25 38.23 -17.25 18.47
CA ARG A 25 36.79 -17.05 18.72
C ARG A 25 35.90 -17.75 17.70
N LEU A 26 36.25 -17.69 16.41
CA LEU A 26 35.52 -18.40 15.35
C LEU A 26 35.62 -19.92 15.50
N LYS A 27 36.79 -20.42 15.94
CA LYS A 27 36.98 -21.85 16.19
C LYS A 27 36.08 -22.35 17.32
N GLU A 28 36.08 -21.65 18.45
CA GLU A 28 35.25 -21.98 19.60
C GLU A 28 33.75 -21.94 19.27
N ALA A 29 33.32 -20.92 18.52
CA ALA A 29 31.94 -20.83 18.05
C ALA A 29 31.56 -21.98 17.12
N ALA A 30 32.44 -22.34 16.18
CA ALA A 30 32.20 -23.45 15.26
C ALA A 30 32.10 -24.79 16.01
N GLU A 31 32.99 -25.03 16.99
CA GLU A 31 32.95 -26.22 17.85
C GLU A 31 31.66 -26.28 18.67
N SER A 32 31.26 -25.17 19.31
CA SER A 32 30.00 -25.05 20.05
C SER A 32 28.77 -25.33 19.16
N ASN A 33 28.82 -24.90 17.89
CA ASN A 33 27.74 -25.07 16.92
C ASN A 33 27.81 -26.39 16.14
N GLN A 34 28.79 -27.27 16.45
CA GLN A 34 29.03 -28.54 15.77
C GLN A 34 29.20 -28.40 14.25
N ARG A 35 29.93 -27.35 13.83
CA ARG A 35 30.18 -27.01 12.42
C ARG A 35 31.68 -26.86 12.17
N SER A 36 32.08 -26.95 10.90
CA SER A 36 33.43 -26.52 10.52
C SER A 36 33.54 -25.01 10.66
N MET A 37 34.76 -24.50 10.86
CA MET A 37 35.00 -23.06 10.92
C MET A 37 34.50 -22.34 9.65
N ASN A 38 34.64 -22.97 8.48
CA ASN A 38 34.12 -22.41 7.23
C ASN A 38 32.59 -22.34 7.22
N ALA A 39 31.91 -23.39 7.70
CA ALA A 39 30.46 -23.40 7.81
C ALA A 39 29.93 -22.36 8.83
N GLU A 40 30.67 -22.10 9.91
CA GLU A 40 30.35 -21.03 10.86
C GLU A 40 30.52 -19.64 10.24
N ILE A 41 31.60 -19.41 9.48
CA ILE A 41 31.82 -18.15 8.76
C ILE A 41 30.68 -17.92 7.75
N ILE A 42 30.34 -18.93 6.95
CA ILE A 42 29.25 -18.86 5.97
C ILE A 42 27.93 -18.56 6.68
N ALA A 43 27.59 -19.29 7.74
CA ALA A 43 26.34 -19.09 8.47
C ALA A 43 26.20 -17.65 9.02
N ARG A 44 27.28 -17.07 9.54
CA ARG A 44 27.28 -15.68 10.00
C ARG A 44 27.11 -14.68 8.86
N LEU A 45 27.77 -14.92 7.72
CA LEU A 45 27.64 -14.08 6.53
C LEU A 45 26.21 -14.15 5.97
N GLU A 46 25.62 -15.33 5.87
CA GLU A 46 24.23 -15.50 5.42
C GLU A 46 23.24 -14.73 6.29
N ILE A 47 23.39 -14.79 7.60
CA ILE A 47 22.53 -14.05 8.53
C ILE A 47 22.69 -12.54 8.32
N SER A 48 23.92 -12.05 8.22
CA SER A 48 24.19 -10.62 8.03
C SER A 48 23.64 -10.11 6.70
N LEU A 49 23.87 -10.83 5.61
CA LEU A 49 23.41 -10.44 4.29
C LEU A 49 21.88 -10.49 4.18
N ARG A 50 21.23 -11.50 4.78
CA ARG A 50 19.76 -11.58 4.83
C ARG A 50 19.14 -10.44 5.63
N ALA A 51 19.78 -10.00 6.72
CA ALA A 51 19.29 -8.86 7.49
C ALA A 51 19.28 -7.59 6.64
N ASP A 52 20.37 -7.32 5.89
CA ASP A 52 20.46 -6.19 4.98
C ASP A 52 19.39 -6.26 3.86
N GLU A 53 19.12 -7.45 3.33
CA GLU A 53 18.06 -7.67 2.33
C GLU A 53 16.66 -7.38 2.88
N LEU A 54 16.36 -7.86 4.09
CA LEU A 54 15.06 -7.64 4.74
C LEU A 54 14.82 -6.15 5.06
N ASP A 55 15.85 -5.42 5.46
CA ASP A 55 15.78 -3.97 5.70
C ASP A 55 15.50 -3.22 4.39
N GLN A 56 16.12 -3.62 3.28
CA GLN A 56 15.85 -3.03 1.96
C GLN A 56 14.44 -3.37 1.45
N GLU A 57 13.97 -4.59 1.67
CA GLU A 57 12.63 -5.03 1.27
C GLU A 57 11.55 -4.30 2.07
N ALA A 58 11.74 -4.09 3.37
CA ALA A 58 10.84 -3.31 4.23
C ALA A 58 10.72 -1.85 3.75
N VAL A 59 11.83 -1.19 3.43
CA VAL A 59 11.83 0.19 2.88
C VAL A 59 11.11 0.27 1.53
N THR A 60 11.28 -0.75 0.70
CA THR A 60 10.61 -0.84 -0.61
C THR A 60 9.10 -1.03 -0.45
N LEU A 61 8.67 -1.87 0.50
CA LEU A 61 7.26 -2.09 0.83
C LEU A 61 6.58 -0.84 1.40
N GLU A 62 7.26 -0.05 2.24
CA GLU A 62 6.70 1.20 2.77
C GLU A 62 6.56 2.27 1.68
N SER A 63 7.59 2.46 0.84
CA SER A 63 7.55 3.44 -0.25
C SER A 63 6.49 3.13 -1.30
N THR A 64 6.27 1.84 -1.61
CA THR A 64 5.20 1.40 -2.52
C THR A 64 3.80 1.60 -1.94
N LYS A 65 3.58 1.34 -0.65
CA LYS A 65 2.30 1.60 0.02
C LYS A 65 1.93 3.08 -0.03
N LEU A 66 2.86 3.98 0.29
CA LEU A 66 2.65 5.42 0.23
C LEU A 66 2.27 5.90 -1.18
N ALA A 67 2.95 5.38 -2.21
CA ALA A 67 2.64 5.69 -3.60
C ALA A 67 1.23 5.20 -3.99
N GLN A 68 0.82 4.01 -3.54
CA GLN A 68 -0.50 3.48 -3.82
C GLN A 68 -1.61 4.32 -3.17
N THR A 69 -1.43 4.75 -1.91
CA THR A 69 -2.39 5.63 -1.23
C THR A 69 -2.56 6.95 -1.98
N ALA A 70 -1.47 7.57 -2.44
CA ALA A 70 -1.55 8.80 -3.22
C ALA A 70 -2.27 8.60 -4.57
N ILE A 71 -2.06 7.46 -5.23
CA ILE A 71 -2.78 7.11 -6.47
C ILE A 71 -4.28 6.96 -6.20
N ASP A 72 -4.66 6.26 -5.13
CA ASP A 72 -6.06 6.05 -4.77
C ASP A 72 -6.76 7.38 -4.46
N GLU A 73 -6.10 8.28 -3.71
CA GLU A 73 -6.61 9.63 -3.44
C GLU A 73 -6.81 10.46 -4.71
N MET A 74 -5.84 10.42 -5.63
CA MET A 74 -5.96 11.11 -6.92
C MET A 74 -7.13 10.56 -7.76
N GLN A 75 -7.36 9.24 -7.75
CA GLN A 75 -8.49 8.64 -8.46
C GLN A 75 -9.82 9.06 -7.85
N ARG A 76 -9.92 9.12 -6.52
CA ARG A 76 -11.11 9.63 -5.81
C ARG A 76 -11.37 11.08 -6.18
N MET A 77 -10.35 11.94 -6.14
CA MET A 77 -10.47 13.33 -6.54
C MET A 77 -10.92 13.46 -8.00
N GLY A 78 -10.37 12.64 -8.89
CA GLY A 78 -10.79 12.58 -10.30
C GLY A 78 -12.28 12.25 -10.46
N LYS A 79 -12.80 11.30 -9.69
CA LYS A 79 -14.24 10.99 -9.65
C LYS A 79 -15.07 12.18 -9.16
N VAL A 80 -14.65 12.83 -8.07
CA VAL A 80 -15.34 14.01 -7.52
C VAL A 80 -15.41 15.14 -8.54
N LEU A 81 -14.28 15.45 -9.21
CA LEU A 81 -14.24 16.50 -10.22
C LEU A 81 -15.13 16.19 -11.43
N LYS A 82 -15.12 14.94 -11.90
CA LYS A 82 -16.01 14.49 -12.98
C LYS A 82 -17.47 14.67 -12.58
N TRP A 83 -17.83 14.20 -11.39
CA TRP A 83 -19.17 14.33 -10.85
C TRP A 83 -19.60 15.80 -10.71
N MET A 84 -18.73 16.66 -10.19
CA MET A 84 -19.01 18.09 -10.03
C MET A 84 -19.30 18.76 -11.38
N ARG A 85 -18.56 18.40 -12.44
CA ARG A 85 -18.81 18.91 -13.79
C ARG A 85 -20.19 18.52 -14.30
N GLU A 86 -20.58 17.26 -14.11
CA GLU A 86 -21.91 16.77 -14.51
C GLU A 86 -23.04 17.49 -13.77
N GLN A 87 -22.85 17.79 -12.47
CA GLN A 87 -23.82 18.61 -11.71
C GLN A 87 -23.92 20.03 -12.25
N GLN A 88 -22.80 20.65 -12.64
CA GLN A 88 -22.79 21.98 -13.23
C GLN A 88 -23.52 22.02 -14.58
N GLU A 89 -23.26 21.05 -15.46
CA GLU A 89 -23.95 20.93 -16.76
C GLU A 89 -25.46 20.78 -16.57
N ALA A 90 -25.90 19.93 -15.63
CA ALA A 90 -27.32 19.77 -15.31
C ALA A 90 -27.95 21.08 -14.80
N THR A 91 -27.23 21.81 -13.93
CA THR A 91 -27.68 23.09 -13.38
C THR A 91 -27.80 24.16 -14.47
N VAL A 92 -26.80 24.27 -15.35
CA VAL A 92 -26.81 25.20 -16.48
C VAL A 92 -27.97 24.91 -17.43
N ASN A 93 -28.23 23.64 -17.75
CA ASN A 93 -29.36 23.24 -18.58
C ASN A 93 -30.71 23.66 -17.96
N LEU A 94 -30.85 23.52 -16.64
CA LEU A 94 -32.06 23.95 -15.93
C LEU A 94 -32.25 25.47 -15.96
N LEU A 95 -31.19 26.25 -15.70
CA LEU A 95 -31.24 27.72 -15.79
C LEU A 95 -31.59 28.19 -17.20
N THR A 96 -31.01 27.54 -18.22
CA THR A 96 -31.28 27.84 -19.63
C THR A 96 -32.74 27.57 -19.99
N HIS A 97 -33.32 26.48 -19.49
CA HIS A 97 -34.73 26.16 -19.71
C HIS A 97 -35.67 27.17 -19.04
N ILE A 98 -35.41 27.55 -17.78
CA ILE A 98 -36.20 28.55 -17.05
C ILE A 98 -36.17 29.92 -17.74
N ALA A 99 -35.01 30.33 -18.24
CA ALA A 99 -34.84 31.58 -18.97
C ALA A 99 -35.61 31.58 -20.30
N GLY A 100 -35.76 30.41 -20.95
CA GLY A 100 -36.51 30.25 -22.19
C GLY A 100 -38.04 30.20 -22.02
N THR A 101 -38.55 29.97 -20.80
CA THR A 101 -39.99 29.77 -20.53
C THR A 101 -40.64 30.90 -19.73
N ASN A 102 -40.04 32.10 -19.67
CA ASN A 102 -40.50 33.22 -18.83
C ASN A 102 -40.76 32.81 -17.35
N GLY A 103 -39.96 31.88 -16.82
CA GLY A 103 -40.09 31.43 -15.43
C GLY A 103 -41.13 30.33 -15.18
N HIS A 104 -41.66 29.67 -16.22
CA HIS A 104 -42.56 28.52 -16.06
C HIS A 104 -41.87 27.20 -16.44
N LEU A 105 -41.63 26.35 -15.44
CA LEU A 105 -41.15 24.99 -15.65
C LEU A 105 -42.30 24.11 -16.13
N SER A 106 -42.19 23.49 -17.31
CA SER A 106 -43.25 22.60 -17.80
C SER A 106 -43.32 21.31 -16.96
N PRO A 107 -44.50 20.69 -16.79
CA PRO A 107 -44.64 19.40 -16.11
C PRO A 107 -43.81 18.27 -16.75
N GLU A 108 -43.64 18.33 -18.08
CA GLU A 108 -42.82 17.42 -18.86
C GLU A 108 -41.34 17.57 -18.48
N PHE A 109 -40.87 18.81 -18.36
CA PHE A 109 -39.51 19.11 -17.91
C PHE A 109 -39.26 18.64 -16.47
N MET A 110 -40.21 18.86 -15.55
CA MET A 110 -40.11 18.37 -14.17
C MET A 110 -40.08 16.83 -14.07
N THR A 111 -40.71 16.13 -15.02
CA THR A 111 -40.68 14.66 -15.11
C THR A 111 -39.28 14.18 -15.54
N ILE A 112 -38.68 14.84 -16.52
CA ILE A 112 -37.30 14.57 -16.96
C ILE A 112 -36.30 14.88 -15.84
N LEU A 113 -36.44 16.03 -15.19
CA LEU A 113 -35.58 16.45 -14.08
C LEU A 113 -35.63 15.46 -12.91
N ARG A 114 -36.82 14.97 -12.57
CA ARG A 114 -37.00 13.98 -11.51
C ARG A 114 -36.37 12.64 -11.88
N GLY A 115 -36.45 12.24 -13.15
CA GLY A 115 -35.75 11.05 -13.66
C GLY A 115 -34.23 11.20 -13.65
N MET A 116 -33.70 12.39 -13.92
CA MET A 116 -32.26 12.69 -13.80
C MET A 116 -31.80 12.68 -12.34
N MET A 117 -32.59 13.24 -11.42
CA MET A 117 -32.28 13.22 -9.98
C MET A 117 -32.41 11.83 -9.36
N ALA A 118 -33.31 10.96 -9.84
CA ALA A 118 -33.47 9.59 -9.33
C ALA A 118 -32.32 8.64 -9.71
N ARG A 119 -31.55 8.93 -10.78
CA ARG A 119 -30.31 8.18 -11.09
C ARG A 119 -29.21 8.43 -10.07
N LYS A 120 -29.27 9.55 -9.36
CA LYS A 120 -28.31 9.96 -8.32
C LYS A 120 -28.20 8.93 -7.19
N ASP A 121 -29.27 8.19 -6.87
CA ASP A 121 -29.26 7.19 -5.79
C ASP A 121 -28.58 5.87 -6.17
N GLN A 122 -28.50 5.54 -7.46
CA GLN A 122 -27.76 4.35 -7.94
C GLN A 122 -26.25 4.60 -7.99
N ASP A 123 -25.84 5.82 -8.36
CA ASP A 123 -24.43 6.23 -8.40
C ASP A 123 -23.93 6.82 -7.06
N ALA A 124 -24.82 7.13 -6.11
CA ALA A 124 -24.45 7.57 -4.75
C ALA A 124 -23.71 6.49 -3.95
N ASN A 125 -23.84 5.21 -4.33
CA ASN A 125 -23.00 4.13 -3.81
C ASN A 125 -21.55 4.17 -4.33
N ASP A 126 -21.22 5.04 -5.30
CA ASP A 126 -19.87 5.25 -5.84
C ASP A 126 -19.15 6.44 -5.15
N PHE A 127 -19.74 7.02 -4.10
CA PHE A 127 -19.00 7.86 -3.16
C PHE A 127 -18.08 6.98 -2.30
N PRO A 128 -16.75 7.22 -2.31
CA PRO A 128 -15.85 6.47 -1.46
C PRO A 128 -16.13 6.86 0.00
N LYS A 129 -16.78 5.96 0.74
CA LYS A 129 -16.87 6.06 2.20
C LYS A 129 -15.46 5.94 2.78
N HIS A 130 -15.12 6.76 3.79
CA HIS A 130 -13.87 6.56 4.51
C HIS A 130 -13.93 5.21 5.22
N ALA A 131 -12.81 4.47 5.24
CA ALA A 131 -12.71 3.24 6.02
C ALA A 131 -12.93 3.48 7.52
N ASP A 132 -12.80 4.73 7.96
CA ASP A 132 -12.95 5.14 9.37
C ASP A 132 -14.37 5.62 9.71
N ASP A 133 -15.32 5.63 8.75
CA ASP A 133 -16.69 6.09 8.99
C ASP A 133 -17.53 5.09 9.84
N GLU A 134 -17.02 3.88 10.13
CA GLU A 134 -17.71 2.89 10.98
C GLU A 134 -17.38 2.99 12.48
N GLU A 135 -16.26 3.61 12.90
CA GLU A 135 -15.86 3.64 14.32
C GLU A 135 -16.49 4.79 15.14
N LEU A 136 -17.09 5.80 14.51
CA LEU A 136 -17.63 6.98 15.22
C LEU A 136 -19.07 6.82 15.73
N SER A 137 -19.66 5.61 15.67
CA SER A 137 -21.04 5.37 16.12
C SER A 137 -21.18 4.73 17.51
N LEU A 138 -20.08 4.50 18.23
CA LEU A 138 -20.08 3.75 19.50
C LEU A 138 -19.36 4.47 20.65
N VAL A 139 -19.62 5.78 20.83
CA VAL A 139 -19.42 6.46 22.11
C VAL A 139 -20.57 7.44 22.34
N VAL A 140 -21.75 6.91 22.68
CA VAL A 140 -22.78 7.69 23.39
C VAL A 140 -22.80 7.18 24.82
N HIS A 141 -22.17 7.97 25.69
CA HIS A 141 -22.33 8.08 27.13
C HIS A 141 -23.24 7.05 27.84
N ASP A 142 -22.62 6.07 28.49
CA ASP A 142 -23.10 5.53 29.76
C ASP A 142 -22.37 6.29 30.89
N GLU A 143 -22.84 7.51 31.18
CA GLU A 143 -22.66 8.14 32.49
C GLU A 143 -23.95 8.86 32.83
N ASP A 144 -24.81 8.16 33.58
CA ASP A 144 -25.61 8.67 34.69
C ASP A 144 -26.90 7.86 34.81
N ASN A 145 -26.92 6.88 35.71
CA ASN A 145 -28.07 6.80 36.60
C ASN A 145 -27.66 6.25 37.97
N LYS A 146 -27.79 7.15 38.95
CA LYS A 146 -27.74 6.89 40.38
C LYS A 146 -29.16 6.86 40.91
#